data_AF-A0A5A7NVA9-F1
#
_entry.id   AF-A0A5A7NVA9-F1
#
_cell.length_a   1.000
_cell.length_b   1.000
_cell.length_c   1.000
_cell.angle_alpha   90.00
_cell.angle_beta   90.00
_cell.angle_gamma   90.00
#
_symmetry.space_group_name_H-M   'P 1'
#
loop_
_entity.id
_entity.type
_entity.pdbx_description
1 polymer ?
#
loop_
_entity_poly.entity_id
_entity_poly.type
_entity_poly.pdbx_seq_one_letter_code
_entity_poly.pdbx_strand_id
1 'polypeptide(L)'
;MFSYPCWIRFQGRTLGLVWQSEDGTGDSDEDTDRVLTHSGRIVSASTVEALSALADRHGLGLQSAFDLEYSIDTPQDLDGLEALLELPVSDGTCAELLNAWNLFADIARSVGATLDDRGPKASKCYDKIFYGNNLECITPAGEHYSPDFSASERQLMTEILDRGRTILANHLQVDPEREHAPDQPHRN
;
A
#
# COMPACT_ATOMS: atom_id res chain seq x y z
N MET A 1 0.72 -1.80 19.20
CA MET A 1 0.36 -2.18 17.83
C MET A 1 -1.08 -1.80 17.56
N PHE A 2 -1.24 -0.72 16.82
CA PHE A 2 -2.53 -0.27 16.34
C PHE A 2 -2.86 -0.95 15.01
N SER A 3 -4.15 -1.03 14.71
CA SER A 3 -4.67 -1.57 13.45
C SER A 3 -5.55 -0.52 12.80
N TYR A 4 -5.33 -0.29 11.53
CA TYR A 4 -5.92 0.78 10.75
C TYR A 4 -6.53 0.21 9.48
N PRO A 5 -7.69 0.72 9.04
CA PRO A 5 -8.19 0.41 7.71
C PRO A 5 -7.32 1.10 6.66
N CYS A 6 -6.83 0.35 5.67
CA CYS A 6 -6.11 0.87 4.51
C CYS A 6 -6.87 0.46 3.25
N TRP A 7 -7.44 1.44 2.54
CA TRP A 7 -8.23 1.19 1.35
C TRP A 7 -7.42 1.39 0.08
N ILE A 8 -7.43 0.38 -0.79
CA ILE A 8 -6.70 0.37 -2.06
C ILE A 8 -7.64 0.06 -3.22
N ARG A 9 -7.27 0.53 -4.41
CA ARG A 9 -7.78 0.04 -5.68
C ARG A 9 -6.71 -0.81 -6.35
N PHE A 10 -7.07 -2.05 -6.64
CA PHE A 10 -6.15 -3.03 -7.24
C PHE A 10 -6.91 -3.97 -8.16
N GLN A 11 -6.42 -4.15 -9.38
CA GLN A 11 -7.07 -4.90 -10.45
C GLN A 11 -8.53 -4.48 -10.66
N GLY A 12 -8.78 -3.17 -10.60
CA GLY A 12 -10.11 -2.57 -10.77
C GLY A 12 -11.09 -2.82 -9.61
N ARG A 13 -10.61 -3.29 -8.45
CA ARG A 13 -11.43 -3.57 -7.27
C ARG A 13 -11.00 -2.69 -6.10
N THR A 14 -11.97 -2.19 -5.35
CA THR A 14 -11.71 -1.56 -4.05
C THR A 14 -11.59 -2.63 -2.98
N LEU A 15 -10.49 -2.63 -2.25
CA LEU A 15 -10.16 -3.60 -1.20
C LEU A 15 -9.72 -2.84 0.05
N GLY A 16 -10.28 -3.22 1.20
CA GLY A 16 -9.84 -2.81 2.52
C GLY A 16 -8.87 -3.84 3.07
N LEU A 17 -7.68 -3.37 3.43
CA LEU A 17 -6.66 -4.11 4.17
C LEU A 17 -6.67 -3.64 5.63
N VAL A 18 -6.21 -4.52 6.52
CA VAL A 18 -5.92 -4.13 7.91
C VAL A 18 -4.42 -3.89 8.01
N TRP A 19 -4.00 -2.63 8.01
CA TRP A 19 -2.60 -2.22 8.19
C TRP A 19 -2.31 -2.08 9.68
N GLN A 20 -1.15 -2.54 10.12
CA GLN A 20 -0.77 -2.65 11.51
C GLN A 20 0.57 -1.97 11.72
N SER A 21 0.62 -1.08 12.71
CA SER A 21 1.82 -0.33 13.05
C SER A 21 2.07 -0.36 14.55
N GLU A 22 3.33 -0.49 14.94
CA GLU A 22 3.76 -0.28 16.32
C GLU A 22 3.95 1.21 16.53
N ASP A 23 3.05 1.79 17.29
CA ASP A 23 3.11 3.14 17.78
C ASP A 23 4.36 3.41 18.63
N GLY A 24 5.48 3.67 17.96
CA GLY A 24 6.59 4.58 18.28
C GLY A 24 7.16 4.61 19.71
N THR A 25 6.88 3.62 20.56
CA THR A 25 7.28 3.61 21.98
C THR A 25 8.31 2.54 22.31
N GLY A 26 8.76 1.76 21.31
CA GLY A 26 9.88 0.83 21.44
C GLY A 26 11.15 1.42 20.81
N ASP A 27 12.27 1.37 21.53
CA ASP A 27 13.62 1.73 21.08
C ASP A 27 14.18 0.78 19.98
N SER A 28 13.33 0.10 19.21
CA SER A 28 13.76 -0.78 18.12
C SER A 28 13.68 -0.06 16.78
N ASP A 29 14.83 0.13 16.14
CA ASP A 29 14.95 0.62 14.76
C ASP A 29 14.39 -0.37 13.70
N GLU A 30 13.73 -1.45 14.12
CA GLU A 30 13.12 -2.41 13.21
C GLU A 30 11.73 -1.92 12.80
N ASP A 31 11.57 -1.65 11.50
CA ASP A 31 10.29 -1.37 10.88
C ASP A 31 9.40 -2.62 10.93
N THR A 32 8.40 -2.58 11.83
CA THR A 32 7.48 -3.69 12.13
C THR A 32 6.14 -3.57 11.42
N ASP A 33 5.95 -2.53 10.60
CA ASP A 33 4.69 -2.25 9.92
C ASP A 33 4.35 -3.39 8.94
N ARG A 34 3.07 -3.74 8.90
CA ARG A 34 2.59 -4.94 8.19
C ARG A 34 1.12 -4.83 7.84
N VAL A 35 0.68 -5.65 6.89
CA VAL A 35 -0.73 -5.92 6.65
C VAL A 35 -1.12 -7.26 7.28
N LEU A 36 -2.35 -7.36 7.75
CA LEU A 36 -2.87 -8.57 8.34
C LEU A 36 -2.84 -9.72 7.34
N THR A 37 -2.32 -10.87 7.79
CA THR A 37 -2.32 -12.11 7.03
C THR A 37 -3.02 -13.24 7.80
N HIS A 38 -3.58 -14.19 7.06
CA HIS A 38 -4.12 -15.43 7.58
C HIS A 38 -3.55 -16.59 6.75
N SER A 39 -2.87 -17.53 7.41
CA SER A 39 -2.24 -18.68 6.74
C SER A 39 -1.32 -18.29 5.56
N GLY A 40 -0.55 -17.21 5.73
CA GLY A 40 0.38 -16.70 4.71
C GLY A 40 -0.28 -15.93 3.55
N ARG A 41 -1.58 -15.63 3.63
CA ARG A 41 -2.31 -14.85 2.64
C ARG A 41 -2.80 -13.53 3.21
N ILE A 42 -2.80 -12.49 2.40
CA ILE A 42 -3.31 -11.16 2.77
C ILE A 42 -4.83 -11.24 2.82
N VAL A 43 -5.41 -10.90 3.97
CA VAL A 43 -6.86 -10.84 4.15
C VAL A 43 -7.37 -9.46 3.76
N SER A 44 -8.50 -9.42 3.06
CA SER A 44 -9.10 -8.18 2.58
C SER A 44 -10.62 -8.24 2.65
N ALA A 45 -11.27 -7.08 2.65
CA ALA A 45 -12.72 -6.96 2.55
C ALA A 45 -13.13 -5.90 1.51
N SER A 46 -14.37 -5.95 1.01
CA SER A 46 -14.84 -4.99 -0.01
C SER A 46 -15.74 -3.88 0.56
N THR A 47 -16.10 -3.95 1.86
CA THR A 47 -16.93 -2.94 2.54
C THR A 47 -16.41 -2.66 3.95
N VAL A 48 -16.78 -1.51 4.53
CA VAL A 48 -16.39 -1.12 5.89
C VAL A 48 -16.87 -2.12 6.92
N GLU A 49 -18.10 -2.62 6.79
CA GLU A 49 -18.68 -3.60 7.71
C GLU A 49 -17.93 -4.93 7.64
N ALA A 50 -17.61 -5.38 6.42
CA ALA A 50 -16.86 -6.61 6.21
C ALA A 50 -15.42 -6.50 6.73
N LEU A 51 -14.79 -5.32 6.60
CA LEU A 51 -13.45 -5.07 7.13
C LEU A 51 -13.44 -5.06 8.66
N SER A 52 -14.43 -4.41 9.29
CA SER A 52 -14.61 -4.41 10.75
C SER A 52 -14.84 -5.83 11.27
N ALA A 53 -15.75 -6.58 10.64
CA ALA A 53 -15.99 -7.97 11.01
C ALA A 53 -14.76 -8.86 10.81
N LEU A 54 -13.93 -8.57 9.80
CA LEU A 54 -12.66 -9.26 9.56
C LEU A 54 -11.66 -8.96 10.67
N ALA A 55 -11.49 -7.70 11.07
CA ALA A 55 -10.64 -7.34 12.20
C ALA A 55 -11.11 -7.98 13.52
N ASP A 56 -12.42 -7.98 13.79
CA ASP A 56 -13.02 -8.59 14.98
C ASP A 56 -12.74 -10.10 15.07
N ARG A 57 -12.85 -10.83 13.93
CA ARG A 57 -12.51 -12.27 13.87
C ARG A 57 -11.05 -12.55 14.23
N HIS A 58 -10.17 -11.58 14.03
CA HIS A 58 -8.76 -11.65 14.39
C HIS A 58 -8.45 -11.02 15.76
N GLY A 59 -9.47 -10.59 16.52
CA GLY A 59 -9.31 -9.99 17.83
C GLY A 59 -8.68 -8.59 17.79
N LEU A 60 -8.82 -7.88 16.66
CA LEU A 60 -8.22 -6.57 16.44
C LEU A 60 -9.27 -5.47 16.52
N GLY A 61 -8.99 -4.43 17.31
CA GLY A 61 -9.76 -3.18 17.28
C GLY A 61 -9.21 -2.25 16.21
N LEU A 62 -10.00 -1.93 15.18
CA LEU A 62 -9.64 -0.92 14.20
C LEU A 62 -9.69 0.47 14.84
N GLN A 63 -8.60 1.22 14.72
CA GLN A 63 -8.57 2.63 15.05
C GLN A 63 -9.41 3.40 14.04
N SER A 64 -10.03 4.48 14.51
CA SER A 64 -10.79 5.40 13.67
C SER A 64 -9.87 5.96 12.57
N ALA A 65 -10.30 5.85 11.32
CA ALA A 65 -9.59 6.38 10.15
C ALA A 65 -9.62 7.92 10.05
N PHE A 66 -10.00 8.62 11.12
CA PHE A 66 -10.30 10.07 11.11
C PHE A 66 -9.11 10.93 10.64
N ASP A 67 -7.89 10.38 10.64
CA ASP A 67 -6.66 11.04 10.18
C ASP A 67 -5.89 10.25 9.10
N LEU A 68 -6.48 9.21 8.48
CA LEU A 68 -5.81 8.47 7.41
C LEU A 68 -6.16 9.04 6.03
N GLU A 69 -5.12 9.27 5.22
CA GLU A 69 -5.22 9.83 3.87
C GLU A 69 -6.07 8.96 2.92
N TYR A 70 -6.15 7.65 3.17
CA TYR A 70 -6.84 6.68 2.31
C TYR A 70 -8.07 6.08 2.99
N SER A 71 -9.25 6.52 2.53
CA SER A 71 -10.56 6.05 2.95
C SER A 71 -11.19 5.17 1.86
N ILE A 72 -12.34 4.55 2.16
CA ILE A 72 -13.08 3.79 1.15
C ILE A 72 -13.55 4.67 -0.03
N ASP A 73 -13.80 5.95 0.21
CA ASP A 73 -14.24 6.93 -0.80
C ASP A 73 -13.06 7.44 -1.65
N THR A 74 -11.84 7.37 -1.10
CA THR A 74 -10.59 7.81 -1.71
C THR A 74 -9.51 6.73 -1.57
N PRO A 75 -9.71 5.53 -2.14
CA PRO A 75 -8.75 4.45 -2.01
C PRO A 75 -7.47 4.80 -2.77
N GLN A 76 -6.33 4.37 -2.24
CA GLN A 76 -5.06 4.50 -2.94
C GLN A 76 -5.08 3.65 -4.22
N ASP A 77 -4.83 4.26 -5.38
CA ASP A 77 -4.76 3.52 -6.64
C ASP A 77 -3.42 2.83 -6.79
N LEU A 78 -3.41 1.51 -6.76
CA LEU A 78 -2.23 0.70 -7.04
C LEU A 78 -2.18 0.22 -8.49
N ASP A 79 -3.23 0.51 -9.28
CA ASP A 79 -3.25 0.26 -10.72
C ASP A 79 -2.57 1.44 -11.43
N GLY A 80 -1.73 1.15 -12.43
CA GLY A 80 -1.19 2.19 -13.32
C GLY A 80 -0.15 3.16 -12.73
N LEU A 81 0.43 2.87 -11.55
CA LEU A 81 1.47 3.72 -10.91
C LEU A 81 2.66 4.06 -11.82
N GLU A 82 2.99 3.22 -12.79
CA GLU A 82 4.03 3.48 -13.79
C GLU A 82 3.75 4.73 -14.62
N ALA A 83 2.47 5.06 -14.87
CA ALA A 83 2.10 6.26 -15.61
C ALA A 83 2.46 7.54 -14.85
N LEU A 84 2.48 7.49 -13.51
CA LEU A 84 2.86 8.62 -12.66
C LEU A 84 4.34 8.99 -12.84
N LEU A 85 5.19 8.04 -13.23
CA LEU A 85 6.62 8.27 -13.46
C LEU A 85 6.90 9.00 -14.79
N GLU A 86 5.94 8.96 -15.72
CA GLU A 86 6.03 9.60 -17.03
C GLU A 86 5.42 11.01 -17.06
N LEU A 87 4.67 11.39 -16.03
CA LEU A 87 4.12 12.74 -15.88
C LEU A 87 5.17 13.69 -15.28
N PRO A 88 5.04 15.01 -15.49
CA PRO A 88 5.77 15.99 -14.69
C PRO A 88 5.51 15.75 -13.21
N VAL A 89 6.57 15.53 -12.44
CA VAL A 89 6.44 15.13 -11.04
C VAL A 89 5.91 16.29 -10.20
N SER A 90 4.80 16.06 -9.52
CA SER A 90 4.18 16.99 -8.57
C SER A 90 4.30 16.45 -7.14
N ASP A 91 3.99 17.29 -6.15
CA ASP A 91 3.93 16.87 -4.74
C ASP A 91 2.94 15.72 -4.55
N GLY A 92 1.76 15.80 -5.19
CA GLY A 92 0.76 14.73 -5.16
C GLY A 92 1.25 13.44 -5.81
N THR A 93 1.99 13.54 -6.91
CA THR A 93 2.63 12.38 -7.55
C THR A 93 3.66 11.73 -6.62
N CYS A 94 4.45 12.53 -5.90
CA CYS A 94 5.41 12.01 -4.93
C CYS A 94 4.73 11.33 -3.75
N ALA A 95 3.63 11.89 -3.24
CA ALA A 95 2.84 11.28 -2.17
C ALA A 95 2.26 9.93 -2.59
N GLU A 96 1.63 9.85 -3.77
CA GLU A 96 1.07 8.59 -4.29
C GLU A 96 2.14 7.50 -4.45
N LEU A 97 3.29 7.85 -5.04
CA LEU A 97 4.41 6.93 -5.23
C LEU A 97 5.04 6.48 -3.91
N LEU A 98 5.24 7.40 -2.97
CA LEU A 98 5.80 7.12 -1.66
C LEU A 98 4.90 6.17 -0.86
N ASN A 99 3.62 6.51 -0.79
CA ASN A 99 2.64 5.71 -0.07
C ASN A 99 2.52 4.31 -0.69
N ALA A 100 2.57 4.20 -2.02
CA ALA A 100 2.47 2.90 -2.70
C ALA A 100 3.71 2.04 -2.45
N TRP A 101 4.90 2.66 -2.51
CA TRP A 101 6.14 1.97 -2.20
C TRP A 101 6.15 1.44 -0.76
N ASN A 102 5.79 2.29 0.22
CA ASN A 102 5.72 1.91 1.63
C ASN A 102 4.74 0.76 1.85
N LEU A 103 3.53 0.87 1.30
CA LEU A 103 2.53 -0.18 1.40
C LEU A 103 3.01 -1.50 0.76
N PHE A 104 3.69 -1.45 -0.39
CA PHE A 104 4.25 -2.66 -1.00
C PHE A 104 5.39 -3.27 -0.19
N ALA A 105 6.22 -2.46 0.47
CA ALA A 105 7.27 -2.94 1.35
C ALA A 105 6.65 -3.69 2.55
N ASP A 106 5.59 -3.12 3.12
CA ASP A 106 4.84 -3.73 4.23
C ASP A 106 4.14 -5.01 3.81
N ILE A 107 3.49 -5.02 2.64
CA ILE A 107 2.90 -6.22 2.05
C ILE A 107 3.96 -7.31 1.88
N ALA A 108 5.12 -6.99 1.28
CA ALA A 108 6.18 -7.95 1.05
C ALA A 108 6.68 -8.56 2.37
N ARG A 109 6.95 -7.72 3.38
CA ARG A 109 7.36 -8.15 4.71
C ARG A 109 6.33 -9.08 5.36
N SER A 110 5.05 -8.73 5.24
CA SER A 110 3.93 -9.47 5.85
C SER A 110 3.77 -10.90 5.35
N VAL A 111 4.21 -11.17 4.12
CA VAL A 111 4.13 -12.50 3.48
C VAL A 111 5.49 -13.18 3.36
N GLY A 112 6.54 -12.62 3.96
CA GLY A 112 7.90 -13.15 3.90
C GLY A 112 8.55 -13.05 2.53
N ALA A 113 8.08 -12.14 1.67
CA ALA A 113 8.68 -11.82 0.39
C ALA A 113 9.66 -10.63 0.52
N THR A 114 10.45 -10.39 -0.53
CA THR A 114 11.30 -9.20 -0.63
C THR A 114 10.84 -8.31 -1.77
N LEU A 115 10.72 -7.02 -1.51
CA LEU A 115 10.47 -6.01 -2.54
C LEU A 115 11.76 -5.67 -3.32
N ASP A 116 12.93 -6.10 -2.83
CA ASP A 116 14.25 -5.77 -3.41
C ASP A 116 14.39 -4.26 -3.69
N ASP A 117 13.94 -3.49 -2.70
CA ASP A 117 13.88 -2.03 -2.68
C ASP A 117 14.98 -1.42 -1.81
N ARG A 118 15.95 -2.24 -1.40
CA ARG A 118 17.07 -1.84 -0.55
C ARG A 118 18.34 -1.68 -1.38
N GLY A 119 19.18 -0.73 -0.97
CA GLY A 119 20.50 -0.50 -1.56
C GLY A 119 20.62 0.88 -2.23
N PRO A 120 21.84 1.29 -2.61
CA PRO A 120 22.14 2.70 -2.88
C PRO A 120 21.31 3.35 -3.99
N LYS A 121 20.96 2.58 -5.03
CA LYS A 121 20.13 3.09 -6.14
C LYS A 121 18.68 3.27 -5.72
N ALA A 122 18.10 2.27 -5.06
CA ALA A 122 16.72 2.31 -4.60
C ALA A 122 16.54 3.37 -3.51
N SER A 123 17.46 3.47 -2.54
CA SER A 123 17.48 4.53 -1.53
C SER A 123 17.52 5.92 -2.15
N LYS A 124 18.34 6.13 -3.18
CA LYS A 124 18.37 7.43 -3.88
C LYS A 124 17.04 7.76 -4.56
N CYS A 125 16.39 6.79 -5.19
CA CYS A 125 15.05 6.98 -5.77
C CYS A 125 14.03 7.33 -4.69
N TYR A 126 14.01 6.55 -3.60
CA TYR A 126 13.13 6.75 -2.46
C TYR A 126 13.31 8.16 -1.86
N ASP A 127 14.56 8.58 -1.60
CA ASP A 127 14.86 9.91 -1.07
C ASP A 127 14.33 11.02 -1.97
N LYS A 128 14.50 10.91 -3.29
CA LYS A 128 13.95 11.89 -4.24
C LYS A 128 12.43 12.01 -4.13
N ILE A 129 11.72 10.89 -4.03
CA ILE A 129 10.26 10.89 -3.86
C ILE A 129 9.91 11.54 -2.52
N PHE A 130 10.59 11.12 -1.44
CA PHE A 130 10.36 11.64 -0.10
C PHE A 130 10.55 13.17 -0.03
N TYR A 131 11.68 13.69 -0.50
CA TYR A 131 11.89 15.14 -0.57
C TYR A 131 10.90 15.83 -1.52
N GLY A 132 10.44 15.15 -2.56
CA GLY A 132 9.43 15.66 -3.50
C GLY A 132 8.04 15.84 -2.89
N ASN A 133 7.79 15.34 -1.67
CA ASN A 133 6.57 15.63 -0.91
C ASN A 133 6.56 17.05 -0.32
N ASN A 134 7.70 17.75 -0.32
CA ASN A 134 7.82 19.15 0.12
C ASN A 134 7.21 19.46 1.51
N LEU A 135 7.35 18.53 2.46
CA LEU A 135 6.86 18.70 3.84
C LEU A 135 7.44 19.97 4.47
N GLU A 136 6.60 20.79 5.12
CA GLU A 136 7.01 22.09 5.69
C GLU A 136 8.17 22.00 6.70
N CYS A 137 8.34 20.85 7.35
CA CYS A 137 9.43 20.60 8.29
C CYS A 137 10.79 20.33 7.62
N ILE A 138 10.79 20.08 6.31
CA ILE A 138 11.98 19.76 5.50
C ILE A 138 12.22 20.83 4.44
N THR A 139 11.16 21.27 3.75
CA THR A 139 11.21 22.29 2.70
C THR A 139 10.85 23.64 3.29
N PRO A 140 11.80 24.59 3.38
CA PRO A 140 11.54 25.92 3.92
C PRO A 140 10.47 26.68 3.14
N ALA A 141 9.81 27.62 3.82
CA ALA A 141 8.81 28.48 3.16
C ALA A 141 9.40 29.24 1.97
N GLY A 142 8.78 29.07 0.80
CA GLY A 142 9.20 29.69 -0.46
C GLY A 142 10.17 28.86 -1.29
N GLU A 143 10.67 27.73 -0.76
CA GLU A 143 11.44 26.74 -1.51
C GLU A 143 10.52 25.64 -2.06
N HIS A 144 10.96 25.00 -3.14
CA HIS A 144 10.26 23.83 -3.71
C HIS A 144 11.27 22.89 -4.35
N TYR A 145 11.15 21.60 -4.03
CA TYR A 145 11.92 20.55 -4.67
C TYR A 145 11.05 19.77 -5.65
N SER A 146 11.46 19.77 -6.92
CA SER A 146 10.87 18.93 -7.96
C SER A 146 11.89 17.84 -8.35
N PRO A 147 11.64 16.56 -8.05
CA PRO A 147 12.59 15.51 -8.39
C PRO A 147 12.66 15.33 -9.90
N ASP A 148 13.88 15.26 -10.43
CA ASP A 148 14.15 14.81 -11.79
C ASP A 148 14.68 13.38 -11.75
N PHE A 149 13.98 12.47 -12.45
CA PHE A 149 14.34 11.06 -12.56
C PHE A 149 15.00 10.79 -13.90
N SER A 150 16.16 10.13 -13.88
CA SER A 150 16.75 9.55 -15.08
C SER A 150 15.92 8.38 -15.61
N ALA A 151 16.09 8.01 -16.88
CA ALA A 151 15.45 6.82 -17.44
C ALA A 151 15.75 5.54 -16.64
N SER A 152 16.98 5.40 -16.13
CA SER A 152 17.35 4.27 -15.27
C SER A 152 16.69 4.30 -13.90
N GLU A 153 16.46 5.49 -13.33
CA GLU A 153 15.73 5.62 -12.05
C GLU A 153 14.25 5.31 -12.25
N ARG A 154 13.62 5.82 -13.32
CA ARG A 154 12.23 5.45 -13.68
C ARG A 154 12.08 3.95 -13.85
N GLN A 155 12.97 3.31 -14.63
CA GLN A 155 12.93 1.86 -14.83
C GLN A 155 13.04 1.09 -13.50
N LEU A 156 13.99 1.46 -12.65
CA LEU A 156 14.17 0.81 -11.34
C LEU A 156 12.90 0.94 -10.48
N MET A 157 12.30 2.13 -10.46
CA MET A 157 11.07 2.36 -9.69
C MET A 157 9.91 1.54 -10.25
N THR A 158 9.74 1.49 -11.57
CA THR A 158 8.73 0.62 -12.21
C THR A 158 8.93 -0.84 -11.82
N GLU A 159 10.16 -1.36 -11.85
CA GLU A 159 10.47 -2.74 -11.45
C GLU A 159 10.10 -3.03 -9.98
N ILE A 160 10.33 -2.08 -9.08
CA ILE A 160 9.96 -2.18 -7.66
C ILE A 160 8.44 -2.21 -7.48
N LEU A 161 7.73 -1.28 -8.12
CA LEU A 161 6.26 -1.21 -8.05
C LEU A 161 5.60 -2.45 -8.68
N ASP A 162 6.11 -2.93 -9.81
CA ASP A 162 5.65 -4.17 -10.46
C ASP A 162 5.85 -5.39 -9.57
N ARG A 163 6.98 -5.46 -8.88
CA ARG A 163 7.25 -6.54 -7.93
C ARG A 163 6.26 -6.48 -6.76
N GLY A 164 5.99 -5.29 -6.22
CA GLY A 164 4.97 -5.08 -5.19
C GLY A 164 3.58 -5.56 -5.61
N ARG A 165 3.14 -5.17 -6.81
CA ARG A 165 1.87 -5.64 -7.42
C ARG A 165 1.83 -7.16 -7.59
N THR A 166 2.93 -7.76 -8.03
CA THR A 166 3.03 -9.20 -8.22
C THR A 166 2.94 -9.93 -6.87
N ILE A 167 3.62 -9.44 -5.84
CA ILE A 167 3.55 -9.99 -4.49
C ILE A 167 2.11 -9.91 -3.96
N LEU A 168 1.47 -8.73 -4.07
CA LEU A 168 0.09 -8.54 -3.66
C LEU A 168 -0.85 -9.52 -4.39
N ALA A 169 -0.78 -9.59 -5.72
CA ALA A 169 -1.62 -10.50 -6.51
C ALA A 169 -1.47 -11.98 -6.10
N ASN A 170 -0.25 -12.42 -5.84
CA ASN A 170 0.03 -13.82 -5.50
C ASN A 170 -0.45 -14.21 -4.09
N HIS A 171 -0.46 -13.24 -3.16
CA HIS A 171 -0.77 -13.51 -1.76
C HIS A 171 -2.15 -13.03 -1.32
N LEU A 172 -2.83 -12.21 -2.12
CA LEU A 172 -4.20 -11.80 -1.83
C LEU A 172 -5.07 -13.05 -1.68
N GLN A 173 -5.80 -13.15 -0.58
CA GLN A 173 -6.77 -14.20 -0.39
C GLN A 173 -7.92 -13.99 -1.38
N VAL A 174 -8.16 -14.99 -2.22
CA VAL A 174 -9.35 -15.00 -3.06
C VAL A 174 -10.53 -15.28 -2.12
N ASP A 175 -11.51 -14.38 -2.13
CA ASP A 175 -12.71 -14.49 -1.30
C ASP A 175 -13.38 -15.86 -1.51
N PRO A 176 -13.51 -16.72 -0.48
CA PRO A 176 -14.09 -18.05 -0.65
C PRO A 176 -15.58 -18.01 -1.03
N GLU A 177 -16.26 -16.86 -0.90
CA GLU A 177 -17.64 -16.69 -1.39
C GLU A 177 -17.78 -16.85 -2.92
N ARG A 178 -16.67 -16.78 -3.69
CA ARG A 178 -16.69 -17.07 -5.14
C ARG A 178 -16.72 -18.57 -5.48
N GLU A 179 -16.38 -19.47 -4.57
CA GLU A 179 -16.43 -20.92 -4.82
C GLU A 179 -17.80 -21.55 -4.54
N HIS A 180 -18.74 -20.82 -3.94
CA HIS A 180 -20.03 -21.33 -3.50
C HIS A 180 -21.25 -20.68 -4.15
N ALA A 181 -21.11 -19.94 -5.25
CA ALA A 181 -22.28 -19.60 -6.06
C ALA A 181 -22.87 -20.89 -6.63
N PRO A 182 -24.08 -21.33 -6.19
CA PRO A 182 -24.68 -22.52 -6.77
C PRO A 182 -25.08 -22.17 -8.20
N ASP A 183 -24.56 -22.95 -9.14
CA ASP A 183 -25.02 -23.04 -10.52
C ASP A 183 -26.54 -23.24 -10.49
N GLN A 184 -27.31 -22.17 -10.68
CA GLN A 184 -28.77 -22.27 -10.72
C GLN A 184 -29.12 -22.99 -12.03
N PRO A 185 -29.71 -24.20 -11.99
CA PRO A 185 -30.15 -24.82 -13.22
C PRO A 185 -31.34 -24.03 -13.74
N HIS A 186 -31.19 -23.51 -14.96
CA HIS A 186 -32.30 -23.05 -15.77
C HIS A 186 -33.43 -24.10 -15.73
N ARG A 187 -34.58 -23.72 -15.17
CA ARG A 187 -35.82 -24.45 -15.38
C ARG A 187 -36.59 -23.80 -16.53
N ASN A 188 -36.94 -24.67 -17.47
CA ASN A 188 -37.72 -24.49 -18.69
C ASN A 188 -38.95 -23.58 -18.54
#